data_AF-A0A9D2QTS1-F1
#
_entry.id   AF-A0A9D2QTS1-F1
#
_cell.length_a   1.000
_cell.length_b   1.000
_cell.length_c   1.000
_cell.angle_alpha   90.00
_cell.angle_beta   90.00
_cell.angle_gamma   90.00
#
_symmetry.space_group_name_H-M   'P 1'
#
loop_
_entity.id
_entity.type
_entity.pdbx_description
1 polymer ?
#
loop_
_entity_poly.entity_id
_entity_poly.type
_entity_poly.pdbx_seq_one_letter_code
_entity_poly.pdbx_strand_id
1 'polypeptide(L)'
;NDKARAIAEQYGLPGTGGSDAHKADCIGLAYTEIPDDVTCESDLIAHIIKGTPMECGGSIYTNTTKEKMGKAKGLFSRSFWVYNKVGGWSKALSRSNKMKKGYVERVEIKKEEKNEQKSD
;
A
#
# COMPACT_ATOMS: atom_id res chain seq x y z
N ASN A 1 10.96 -2.97 -9.34
CA ASN A 1 10.40 -3.61 -10.55
C ASN A 1 10.66 -5.11 -10.65
N ASP A 2 11.35 -5.71 -9.68
CA ASP A 2 11.79 -7.12 -9.75
C ASP A 2 10.66 -8.13 -9.91
N LYS A 3 9.50 -7.89 -9.27
CA LYS A 3 8.33 -8.76 -9.43
C LYS A 3 7.74 -8.70 -10.84
N ALA A 4 7.66 -7.52 -11.44
CA ALA A 4 7.15 -7.36 -12.79
C ALA A 4 8.11 -8.03 -13.80
N ARG A 5 9.42 -7.86 -13.60
CA ARG A 5 10.45 -8.56 -14.39
C ARG A 5 10.31 -10.07 -14.28
N ALA A 6 10.17 -10.62 -13.08
CA ALA A 6 10.00 -12.06 -12.88
C ALA A 6 8.76 -12.62 -13.59
N ILE A 7 7.65 -11.87 -13.59
CA ILE A 7 6.43 -12.26 -14.32
C ILE A 7 6.67 -12.18 -15.83
N ALA A 8 7.29 -11.12 -16.33
CA ALA A 8 7.59 -10.98 -17.75
C ALA A 8 8.49 -12.13 -18.25
N GLU A 9 9.54 -12.46 -17.48
CA GLU A 9 10.42 -13.61 -17.74
C GLU A 9 9.65 -14.94 -17.72
N GLN A 10 8.75 -15.13 -16.75
CA GLN A 10 7.93 -16.35 -16.64
C GLN A 10 7.03 -16.59 -17.86
N TYR A 11 6.47 -15.53 -18.44
CA TYR A 11 5.55 -15.61 -19.57
C TYR A 11 6.23 -15.33 -20.93
N GLY A 12 7.54 -15.11 -20.96
CA GLY A 12 8.26 -14.75 -22.18
C GLY A 12 7.78 -13.45 -22.81
N LEU A 13 7.31 -12.50 -21.99
CA LEU A 13 6.81 -11.21 -22.43
C LEU A 13 7.93 -10.17 -22.39
N PRO A 14 7.95 -9.21 -23.34
CA PRO A 14 8.92 -8.13 -23.32
C PRO A 14 8.71 -7.23 -22.11
N GLY A 15 9.79 -6.87 -21.43
CA GLY A 15 9.77 -5.91 -20.34
C GLY A 15 9.96 -4.50 -20.89
N THR A 16 9.08 -3.56 -20.51
CA THR A 16 9.24 -2.13 -20.81
C THR A 16 9.30 -1.31 -19.52
N GLY A 17 9.93 -0.15 -19.61
CA GLY A 17 10.20 0.72 -18.47
C GLY A 17 10.36 2.16 -18.92
N GLY A 18 9.79 3.07 -18.13
CA GLY A 18 9.86 4.49 -18.40
C GLY A 18 9.91 5.29 -17.11
N SER A 19 10.43 6.51 -17.21
CA SER A 19 10.62 7.42 -16.08
C SER A 19 9.35 7.88 -15.37
N ASP A 20 8.18 7.77 -16.02
CA ASP A 20 6.90 8.32 -15.53
C ASP A 20 7.05 9.79 -15.03
N ALA A 21 7.81 10.56 -15.80
CA ALA A 21 8.28 11.88 -15.39
C ALA A 21 7.14 12.90 -15.35
N HIS A 22 6.81 13.36 -14.13
CA HIS A 22 5.91 14.50 -13.90
C HIS A 22 6.67 15.80 -13.60
N LYS A 23 8.01 15.75 -13.69
CA LYS A 23 8.94 16.87 -13.53
C LYS A 23 10.10 16.72 -14.51
N ALA A 24 10.66 17.85 -14.93
CA ALA A 24 11.74 17.87 -15.92
C ALA A 24 13.00 17.12 -15.44
N ASP A 25 13.32 17.21 -14.15
CA ASP A 25 14.46 16.52 -13.53
C ASP A 25 14.27 15.00 -13.39
N CYS A 26 13.06 14.50 -13.66
CA CYS A 26 12.77 13.07 -13.72
C CYS A 26 12.89 12.48 -15.13
N ILE A 27 13.00 13.31 -16.18
CA ILE A 27 13.06 12.84 -17.57
C ILE A 27 14.28 11.94 -17.76
N GLY A 28 14.07 10.75 -18.32
CA GLY A 28 15.15 9.82 -18.67
C GLY A 28 15.73 9.04 -17.47
N LEU A 29 15.18 9.20 -16.26
CA LEU A 29 15.62 8.41 -15.10
C LEU A 29 15.29 6.92 -15.22
N ALA A 30 14.37 6.54 -16.10
CA ALA A 30 14.21 5.16 -16.54
C ALA A 30 13.87 5.14 -18.02
N TYR A 31 14.39 4.13 -18.71
CA TYR A 31 14.30 3.97 -20.14
C TYR A 31 14.29 2.48 -20.51
N THR A 32 13.82 2.20 -21.73
CA THR A 32 13.94 0.89 -22.38
C THR A 32 14.95 1.02 -23.51
N GLU A 33 15.89 0.09 -23.57
CA GLU A 33 16.83 -0.02 -24.69
C GLU A 33 16.11 -0.74 -25.83
N ILE A 34 15.96 -0.03 -26.94
CA ILE A 34 15.28 -0.50 -28.14
C ILE A 34 16.36 -0.89 -29.16
N PRO A 35 16.18 -1.99 -29.91
CA PRO A 35 17.10 -2.39 -30.98
C PRO A 35 17.33 -1.30 -32.04
N ASP A 36 18.54 -1.21 -32.57
CA ASP A 36 18.95 -0.19 -33.56
C ASP A 36 18.23 -0.32 -34.92
N ASP A 37 17.63 -1.49 -35.22
CA ASP A 37 16.84 -1.73 -36.43
C ASP A 37 15.43 -1.12 -36.38
N VAL A 38 15.01 -0.62 -35.22
CA VAL A 38 13.74 0.12 -35.06
C VAL A 38 13.92 1.55 -35.55
N THR A 39 13.36 1.86 -36.72
CA THR A 39 13.44 3.20 -37.33
C THR A 39 12.15 3.99 -37.24
N CYS A 40 11.03 3.30 -37.02
CA CYS A 40 9.70 3.90 -36.88
C CYS A 40 8.85 3.23 -35.79
N GLU A 41 7.74 3.87 -35.44
CA GLU A 41 6.73 3.37 -34.49
C GLU A 41 6.26 1.95 -34.84
N SER A 42 6.05 1.66 -36.13
CA SER A 42 5.55 0.35 -36.57
C SER A 42 6.54 -0.77 -36.30
N ASP A 43 7.84 -0.50 -36.45
CA ASP A 43 8.90 -1.47 -36.12
C ASP A 43 8.88 -1.77 -34.62
N LEU A 44 8.75 -0.72 -33.78
CA LEU A 44 8.66 -0.88 -32.33
C LEU A 44 7.46 -1.76 -31.92
N ILE A 45 6.28 -1.50 -32.49
CA ILE A 45 5.08 -2.30 -32.25
C ILE A 45 5.32 -3.76 -32.68
N ALA A 46 5.96 -3.99 -33.83
CA ALA A 46 6.28 -5.34 -34.30
C ALA A 46 7.22 -6.07 -33.34
N HIS A 47 8.25 -5.39 -32.81
CA HIS A 47 9.17 -5.98 -31.83
C HIS A 47 8.48 -6.37 -30.53
N ILE A 48 7.55 -5.54 -30.05
CA ILE A 48 6.75 -5.83 -28.85
C ILE A 48 5.85 -7.04 -29.08
N ILE A 49 5.13 -7.09 -30.20
CA ILE A 49 4.25 -8.22 -30.55
C ILE A 49 5.04 -9.52 -30.71
N LYS A 50 6.24 -9.45 -31.30
CA LYS A 50 7.15 -10.59 -31.46
C LYS A 50 7.69 -11.11 -30.13
N GLY A 51 7.58 -10.33 -29.05
CA GLY A 51 8.15 -10.68 -27.75
C GLY A 51 9.67 -10.56 -27.72
N THR A 52 10.24 -9.62 -28.48
CA THR A 52 11.68 -9.38 -28.49
C THR A 52 12.12 -8.96 -27.08
N PRO A 53 13.09 -9.64 -26.45
CA PRO A 53 13.60 -9.22 -25.14
C PRO A 53 14.17 -7.80 -25.23
N MET A 54 13.79 -6.96 -24.28
CA MET A 54 14.23 -5.56 -24.19
C MET A 54 14.85 -5.35 -22.82
N GLU A 55 15.95 -4.60 -22.77
CA GLU A 55 16.57 -4.24 -21.50
C GLU A 55 15.99 -2.92 -20.98
N CYS A 56 15.94 -2.77 -19.67
CA CYS A 56 15.44 -1.58 -19.01
C CYS A 56 16.50 -1.06 -18.04
N GLY A 57 16.88 0.19 -18.22
CA GLY A 57 17.89 0.88 -17.42
C GLY A 57 17.31 2.06 -16.66
N GLY A 58 18.17 2.71 -15.87
CA GLY A 58 17.81 3.94 -15.17
C GLY A 58 18.50 4.12 -13.82
N SER A 59 18.13 5.21 -13.15
CA SER A 59 18.53 5.54 -11.79
C SER A 59 17.33 6.03 -10.98
N ILE A 60 17.38 5.83 -9.66
CA ILE A 60 16.29 6.24 -8.78
C ILE A 60 16.40 7.73 -8.51
N TYR A 61 15.30 8.47 -8.65
CA TYR A 61 15.22 9.88 -8.28
C TYR A 61 15.42 10.07 -6.77
N THR A 62 16.52 10.69 -6.38
CA THR A 62 16.93 10.79 -4.96
C THR A 62 16.34 12.00 -4.22
N ASN A 63 15.63 12.88 -4.92
CA ASN A 63 15.08 14.12 -4.36
C ASN A 63 13.67 13.96 -3.75
N THR A 64 13.23 12.74 -3.50
CA THR A 64 11.92 12.50 -2.88
C THR A 64 11.90 12.95 -1.42
N THR A 65 10.74 13.45 -0.97
CA THR A 65 10.51 13.81 0.44
C THR A 65 10.85 12.66 1.41
N LYS A 66 10.72 11.42 0.92
CA LYS A 66 10.99 10.18 1.64
C LYS A 66 12.48 9.98 1.93
N GLU A 67 13.36 10.34 0.99
CA GLU A 67 14.82 10.29 1.16
C GLU A 67 15.34 11.49 1.94
N LYS A 68 14.79 12.68 1.71
CA LYS A 68 15.08 13.88 2.53
C LYS A 68 14.74 13.70 4.01
N MET A 69 13.77 12.85 4.34
CA MET A 69 13.41 12.50 5.72
C MET A 69 14.45 11.60 6.42
N GLY A 70 15.38 10.99 5.69
CA GLY A 70 16.49 10.22 6.25
C GLY A 70 16.09 9.21 7.35
N LYS A 71 16.83 9.23 8.47
CA LYS A 71 16.62 8.33 9.63
C LYS A 71 15.27 8.51 10.32
N ALA A 72 14.54 9.60 10.07
CA ALA A 72 13.25 9.84 10.69
C ALA A 72 12.15 8.90 10.18
N LYS A 73 12.33 8.25 9.02
CA LYS A 73 11.37 7.28 8.46
C LYS A 73 11.02 6.16 9.45
N GLY A 74 12.01 5.62 10.16
CA GLY A 74 11.81 4.57 11.16
C GLY A 74 11.04 5.07 12.39
N LEU A 75 11.32 6.30 12.81
CA LEU A 75 10.62 6.95 13.92
C LEU A 75 9.14 7.20 13.57
N PHE A 76 8.85 7.70 12.36
CA PHE A 76 7.47 7.91 11.91
C PHE A 76 6.67 6.60 11.85
N SER A 77 7.23 5.54 11.26
CA SER A 77 6.55 4.23 11.23
C SER A 77 6.33 3.66 12.63
N ARG A 78 7.30 3.80 13.54
CA ARG A 78 7.16 3.33 14.92
C ARG A 78 6.14 4.16 15.70
N SER A 79 6.11 5.48 15.53
CA SER A 79 5.12 6.37 16.13
C SER A 79 3.71 6.07 15.64
N PHE A 80 3.54 5.80 14.34
CA PHE A 80 2.25 5.40 13.79
C PHE A 80 1.78 4.05 14.33
N TRP A 81 2.68 3.08 14.48
CA TRP A 81 2.38 1.80 15.10
C TRP A 81 1.97 1.97 16.59
N VAL A 82 2.71 2.77 17.36
CA VAL A 82 2.38 3.07 18.76
C VAL A 82 1.03 3.76 18.87
N TYR A 83 0.76 4.77 18.03
CA TYR A 83 -0.51 5.47 17.98
C TYR A 83 -1.69 4.50 17.75
N ASN A 84 -1.58 3.64 16.74
CA ASN A 84 -2.64 2.66 16.44
C ASN A 84 -2.82 1.63 17.56
N LYS A 85 -1.73 1.21 18.21
CA LYS A 85 -1.78 0.23 19.30
C LYS A 85 -2.46 0.80 20.54
N VAL A 86 -2.07 2.01 20.95
CA VAL A 86 -2.64 2.71 22.11
C VAL A 86 -4.10 3.09 21.85
N GLY A 87 -4.41 3.60 20.66
CA GLY A 87 -5.78 3.90 20.27
C GLY A 87 -6.68 2.67 20.26
N GLY A 88 -6.18 1.54 19.74
CA GLY A 88 -6.88 0.26 19.76
C GLY A 88 -7.17 -0.24 21.18
N TRP A 89 -6.19 -0.14 22.08
CA TRP A 89 -6.37 -0.50 23.49
C TRP A 89 -7.37 0.41 24.22
N SER A 90 -7.29 1.72 24.01
CA SER A 90 -8.27 2.67 24.58
C SER A 90 -9.70 2.34 24.15
N LYS A 91 -9.91 2.04 22.86
CA LYS A 91 -11.22 1.62 22.35
C LYS A 91 -11.65 0.25 22.90
N ALA A 92 -10.74 -0.69 23.09
CA ALA A 92 -11.05 -1.98 23.69
C ALA A 92 -11.51 -1.84 25.16
N LEU A 93 -10.83 -1.00 25.94
CA LEU A 93 -11.25 -0.66 27.31
C LEU A 93 -12.63 0.01 27.32
N SER A 94 -12.86 0.98 26.43
CA SER A 94 -14.16 1.64 26.27
C SER A 94 -15.28 0.65 25.93
N ARG A 95 -15.02 -0.33 25.04
CA ARG A 95 -15.97 -1.40 24.69
C ARG A 95 -16.26 -2.31 25.89
N SER A 96 -15.24 -2.72 26.64
CA SER A 96 -15.42 -3.56 27.83
C SER A 96 -16.28 -2.86 28.89
N ASN A 97 -16.04 -1.57 29.14
CA ASN A 97 -16.85 -0.79 30.08
C ASN A 97 -18.30 -0.62 29.62
N LYS A 98 -18.54 -0.40 28.32
CA LYS A 98 -19.92 -0.37 27.77
C LYS A 98 -20.63 -1.71 27.93
N MET A 99 -19.95 -2.83 27.69
CA MET A 99 -20.53 -4.17 27.87
C MET A 99 -20.87 -4.45 29.34
N LYS A 100 -19.99 -4.06 30.28
CA LYS A 100 -20.28 -4.17 31.72
C LYS A 100 -21.49 -3.33 32.11
N LYS A 101 -21.57 -2.08 31.66
CA LYS A 101 -22.72 -1.20 31.93
C LYS A 101 -24.03 -1.78 31.39
N GLY A 102 -24.03 -2.22 30.12
CA GLY A 102 -25.22 -2.84 29.52
C GLY A 102 -25.61 -4.19 30.15
N TYR A 103 -24.65 -4.94 30.71
CA TYR A 103 -24.95 -6.14 31.49
C TYR A 103 -25.66 -5.78 32.81
N VAL A 104 -25.15 -4.80 33.56
CA VAL A 104 -25.74 -4.33 34.82
C VAL A 104 -27.17 -3.82 34.58
N GLU A 105 -27.37 -2.99 33.57
CA GLU A 105 -28.69 -2.46 33.18
C GLU A 105 -29.70 -3.58 32.87
N ARG A 106 -29.29 -4.62 32.13
CA ARG A 106 -30.17 -5.78 31.85
C ARG A 106 -30.49 -6.62 33.08
N VAL A 107 -29.60 -6.68 34.07
CA VAL A 107 -29.85 -7.41 35.33
C VAL A 107 -30.82 -6.62 36.22
N GLU A 108 -30.68 -5.29 36.26
CA GLU A 108 -31.57 -4.39 37.00
C GLU A 108 -33.00 -4.45 36.43
N ILE A 109 -33.18 -4.32 35.11
CA ILE A 109 -34.49 -4.43 34.45
C ILE A 109 -35.17 -5.77 34.79
N LYS A 110 -34.45 -6.90 34.66
CA LYS A 110 -35.01 -8.22 35.00
C LYS A 110 -35.41 -8.37 36.46
N LYS A 111 -34.76 -7.64 37.37
CA LYS A 111 -35.08 -7.65 38.79
C LYS A 111 -36.33 -6.83 39.08
N GLU A 112 -36.50 -5.70 38.40
CA GLU A 112 -37.71 -4.88 38.45
C GLU A 112 -38.92 -5.63 37.89
N GLU A 113 -38.82 -6.21 36.69
CA GLU A 113 -39.88 -7.05 36.08
C GLU A 113 -40.34 -8.18 37.01
N LYS A 114 -39.40 -8.82 37.72
CA LYS A 114 -39.70 -9.91 38.65
C LYS A 114 -40.34 -9.44 39.96
N ASN A 115 -40.04 -8.21 40.39
CA ASN A 115 -40.66 -7.62 41.57
C ASN A 115 -42.09 -7.16 41.27
N GLU A 116 -42.32 -6.60 40.08
CA GLU A 116 -43.64 -6.15 39.62
C GLU A 116 -44.61 -7.34 39.44
N GLN A 117 -44.14 -8.45 38.86
CA GLN A 117 -44.90 -9.72 38.78
C GLN A 117 -45.21 -10.37 40.13
N LYS A 118 -44.60 -9.91 41.23
CA LYS A 118 -44.80 -10.48 42.58
C LYS A 118 -45.67 -9.56 43.46
N SER A 119 -45.99 -8.36 42.98
CA SER A 119 -46.87 -7.40 43.65
C SER A 119 -48.32 -7.39 43.12
N ASP A 120 -48.57 -8.13 42.03
CA ASP A 120 -49.91 -8.53 41.56
C ASP A 120 -50.32 -9.89 42.17
#